data_AF-A0A7S1QNI4-F1
#
_entry.id   AF-A0A7S1QNI4-F1
#
_cell.length_a   1.000
_cell.length_b   1.000
_cell.length_c   1.000
_cell.angle_alpha   90.00
_cell.angle_beta   90.00
_cell.angle_gamma   90.00
#
_symmetry.space_group_name_H-M   'P 1'
#
loop_
_entity.id
_entity.type
_entity.pdbx_description
1 polymer ?
#
loop_
_entity_poly.entity_id
_entity_poly.type
_entity_poly.pdbx_seq_one_letter_code
_entity_poly.pdbx_strand_id
1 'polypeptide(L)'
;PSAKGAAIGDVAVREDASGRVYLSGAVEVTVRTPADLMALVHFGAQRRATGRTNMNEHSSRSHAILTLHHEHRWRPADDTAGKLLKQTNAALHLVDLAGSEYAKRTGNTGDQLKESVAINTGLFAL
;
A
#
# COMPACT_ATOMS: atom_id res chain seq x y z
N PRO A 1 -0.57 -19.96 6.29
CA PRO A 1 -1.72 -19.27 6.93
C PRO A 1 -2.82 -18.98 5.90
N SER A 2 -3.90 -19.75 5.96
CA SER A 2 -5.04 -19.69 5.04
C SER A 2 -5.84 -18.40 5.27
N ALA A 3 -5.67 -17.40 4.41
CA ALA A 3 -6.58 -16.27 4.32
C ALA A 3 -7.89 -16.75 3.67
N LYS A 4 -8.86 -17.15 4.50
CA LYS A 4 -10.23 -17.44 4.06
C LYS A 4 -10.86 -16.14 3.55
N GLY A 5 -11.04 -16.05 2.23
CA GLY A 5 -12.19 -15.44 1.54
C GLY A 5 -12.85 -14.20 2.12
N ALA A 6 -12.09 -13.16 2.50
CA ALA A 6 -12.67 -11.83 2.59
C ALA A 6 -12.82 -11.30 1.15
N ALA A 7 -14.05 -10.97 0.75
CA ALA A 7 -14.26 -10.20 -0.49
C ALA A 7 -13.38 -8.95 -0.41
N ILE A 8 -12.53 -8.73 -1.42
CA ILE A 8 -11.74 -7.51 -1.53
C ILE A 8 -12.74 -6.40 -1.83
N GLY A 9 -13.23 -5.73 -0.77
CA GLY A 9 -14.04 -4.53 -0.93
C GLY A 9 -13.19 -3.40 -1.48
N ASP A 10 -13.84 -2.40 -2.08
CA ASP A 10 -13.15 -1.19 -2.52
C ASP A 10 -12.37 -0.58 -1.35
N VAL A 11 -11.08 -0.33 -1.58
CA VAL A 11 -10.21 0.28 -0.58
C VAL A 11 -10.58 1.75 -0.44
N ALA A 12 -10.95 2.18 0.77
CA ALA A 12 -11.36 3.54 1.05
C ALA A 12 -10.53 4.16 2.18
N VAL A 13 -10.11 5.41 1.98
CA VAL A 13 -9.47 6.21 3.04
C VAL A 13 -10.54 6.64 4.05
N ARG A 14 -10.29 6.38 5.34
CA ARG A 14 -11.18 6.75 6.45
C ARG A 14 -10.38 7.39 7.57
N GLU A 15 -11.08 8.10 8.45
CA GLU A 15 -10.51 8.72 9.65
C GLU A 15 -11.21 8.16 10.90
N ASP A 16 -10.45 7.85 11.94
CA ASP A 16 -11.01 7.41 13.23
C ASP A 16 -11.31 8.60 14.14
N ALA A 17 -11.93 8.34 15.30
CA ALA A 17 -12.30 9.38 16.27
C ALA A 17 -11.09 10.14 16.86
N SER A 18 -9.87 9.64 16.66
CA SER A 18 -8.62 10.28 17.09
C SER A 18 -7.95 11.10 15.97
N GLY A 19 -8.57 11.17 14.79
CA GLY A 19 -8.02 11.84 13.62
C GLY A 19 -7.00 11.01 12.84
N ARG A 20 -6.88 9.71 13.13
CA ARG A 20 -5.95 8.83 12.42
C ARG A 20 -6.58 8.36 11.12
N VAL A 21 -5.88 8.61 10.02
CA VAL A 21 -6.24 8.11 8.70
C VAL A 21 -5.87 6.62 8.56
N TYR A 22 -6.79 5.80 8.08
CA TYR A 22 -6.60 4.37 7.83
C TYR A 22 -7.31 3.91 6.54
N LEU A 23 -6.89 2.77 6.00
CA LEU A 23 -7.47 2.20 4.79
C LEU A 23 -8.48 1.11 5.16
N SER A 24 -9.76 1.37 4.91
CA SER A 24 -10.83 0.38 5.04
C SER A 24 -10.84 -0.52 3.79
N GLY A 25 -11.02 -1.83 3.97
CA GLY A 25 -11.01 -2.81 2.87
C GLY A 25 -9.60 -3.27 2.44
N ALA A 26 -8.54 -2.61 2.92
CA ALA A 26 -7.18 -3.09 2.74
C ALA A 26 -6.91 -4.34 3.60
N VAL A 27 -6.08 -5.24 3.08
CA VAL A 27 -5.64 -6.44 3.82
C VAL A 27 -4.38 -6.10 4.58
N GLU A 28 -4.43 -6.19 5.90
CA GLU A 28 -3.25 -6.09 6.77
C GLU A 28 -2.78 -7.48 7.21
N VAL A 29 -1.47 -7.71 7.16
CA VAL A 29 -0.86 -9.00 7.49
C VAL A 29 0.25 -8.80 8.50
N THR A 30 0.17 -9.49 9.64
CA THR A 30 1.25 -9.51 10.63
C THR A 30 2.43 -10.33 10.09
N VAL A 31 3.60 -9.71 10.01
CA VAL A 31 4.87 -10.35 9.64
C VAL A 31 5.76 -10.47 10.88
N ARG A 32 6.57 -11.54 10.95
CA ARG A 32 7.49 -11.76 12.08
C ARG A 32 8.95 -11.83 11.64
N THR A 33 9.18 -12.11 10.36
CA THR A 33 10.52 -12.22 9.78
C THR A 33 10.66 -11.36 8.53
N PRO A 34 11.89 -10.98 8.15
CA PRO A 34 12.14 -10.32 6.86
C PRO A 34 11.65 -11.17 5.66
N ALA A 35 11.73 -12.50 5.77
CA ALA A 35 11.27 -13.41 4.72
C ALA A 35 9.74 -13.33 4.52
N ASP A 36 8.96 -13.23 5.60
CA ASP A 36 7.50 -13.05 5.52
C ASP A 36 7.14 -11.75 4.79
N LEU A 37 7.85 -10.67 5.12
CA LEU A 37 7.68 -9.38 4.47
C LEU A 37 8.00 -9.45 2.97
N MET A 38 9.15 -10.03 2.61
CA MET A 38 9.55 -10.16 1.22
C MET A 38 8.59 -11.03 0.40
N ALA A 39 8.01 -12.07 1.00
CA ALA A 39 6.98 -12.88 0.35
C ALA A 39 5.72 -12.06 0.02
N LEU A 40 5.27 -11.19 0.94
CA LEU A 40 4.15 -10.28 0.69
C LEU A 40 4.47 -9.23 -0.38
N VAL A 41 5.69 -8.69 -0.38
CA VAL A 41 6.16 -7.76 -1.42
C VAL A 41 6.10 -8.43 -2.80
N HIS A 42 6.63 -9.65 -2.92
CA HIS A 42 6.61 -10.38 -4.17
C HIS A 42 5.19 -10.69 -4.65
N PHE A 43 4.32 -11.11 -3.73
CA PHE A 43 2.91 -11.36 -4.00
C PHE A 43 2.18 -10.10 -4.46
N GLY A 44 2.42 -8.96 -3.81
CA GLY A 44 1.88 -7.65 -4.21
C GLY A 44 2.37 -7.22 -5.58
N ALA A 45 3.67 -7.40 -5.87
CA ALA A 45 4.28 -7.09 -7.16
C ALA A 45 3.67 -7.92 -8.30
N GLN A 46 3.45 -9.22 -8.10
CA GLN A 46 2.80 -10.09 -9.08
C GLN A 46 1.35 -9.65 -9.39
N ARG A 47 0.61 -9.18 -8.37
CA ARG A 47 -0.75 -8.66 -8.56
C ARG A 47 -0.78 -7.28 -9.18
N ARG A 48 0.24 -6.45 -8.93
CA ARG A 48 0.44 -5.18 -9.63
C ARG A 48 0.75 -5.41 -11.12
N ALA A 49 1.33 -6.55 -11.49
CA ALA A 49 1.73 -6.86 -12.86
C ALA A 49 0.56 -7.18 -13.84
N THR A 50 -0.71 -6.98 -13.46
CA THR A 50 -1.85 -7.27 -14.33
C THR A 50 -2.27 -6.04 -15.15
N GLY A 51 -1.56 -5.78 -16.24
CA GLY A 51 -1.91 -4.74 -17.21
C GLY A 51 -0.97 -4.69 -18.41
N ARG A 52 -0.98 -5.71 -19.28
CA ARG A 52 -0.23 -5.69 -20.54
C ARG A 52 -0.83 -4.67 -21.50
N THR A 53 -0.11 -3.58 -21.78
CA THR A 53 -0.34 -2.76 -22.97
C THR A 53 0.97 -2.53 -23.71
N ASN A 54 0.85 -2.40 -25.02
CA ASN A 54 1.87 -2.62 -26.05
C ASN A 54 2.97 -1.53 -26.13
N MET A 55 3.30 -0.82 -25.05
CA MET A 55 4.36 0.20 -25.12
C MET A 55 5.07 0.56 -23.80
N ASN A 56 4.86 -0.16 -22.69
CA ASN A 56 5.73 -0.04 -21.52
C ASN A 56 5.70 -1.34 -20.71
N GLU A 57 6.87 -1.99 -20.65
CA GLU A 57 7.07 -3.24 -19.93
C GLU A 57 7.18 -2.92 -18.43
N HIS A 58 6.10 -3.22 -17.70
CA HIS A 58 6.17 -3.62 -16.30
C HIS A 58 6.49 -2.51 -15.27
N SER A 59 5.59 -1.53 -15.06
CA SER A 59 5.39 -0.78 -13.78
C SER A 59 4.77 0.61 -13.95
N SER A 60 4.75 1.19 -15.16
CA SER A 60 4.54 2.64 -15.34
C SER A 60 3.10 3.16 -15.20
N ARG A 61 2.09 2.30 -14.98
CA ARG A 61 0.67 2.69 -15.05
C ARG A 61 -0.11 2.61 -13.73
N SER A 62 0.56 2.35 -12.60
CA SER A 62 -0.08 2.41 -11.29
C SER A 62 0.91 2.85 -10.20
N HIS A 63 0.45 3.70 -9.29
CA HIS A 63 1.15 3.96 -8.03
C HIS A 63 1.05 2.72 -7.13
N ALA A 64 2.08 2.46 -6.34
CA ALA A 64 2.04 1.45 -5.30
C ALA A 64 2.46 2.04 -3.96
N ILE A 65 1.75 1.66 -2.91
CA ILE A 65 2.06 2.07 -1.54
C ILE A 65 2.16 0.79 -0.71
N LEU A 66 3.31 0.59 -0.09
CA LEU A 66 3.51 -0.41 0.95
C LEU A 66 3.62 0.31 2.29
N THR A 67 2.68 0.03 3.19
CA THR A 67 2.70 0.59 4.54
C THR A 67 3.12 -0.49 5.54
N LEU A 68 4.16 -0.20 6.33
CA LEU A 68 4.61 -1.03 7.44
C LEU A 68 4.23 -0.37 8.75
N HIS A 69 3.33 -1.01 9.49
CA HIS A 69 2.99 -0.60 10.85
C HIS A 69 3.90 -1.33 11.83
N HIS A 70 4.65 -0.56 12.62
CA HIS A 70 5.50 -1.07 13.70
C HIS A 70 4.93 -0.65 15.04
N GLU A 71 4.63 -1.63 15.88
CA GLU A 71 4.19 -1.45 17.24
C GLU A 71 5.25 -1.99 18.21
N HIS A 72 5.75 -1.12 19.07
CA HIS A 72 6.69 -1.50 20.13
C HIS A 72 6.07 -1.24 21.49
N ARG A 73 6.03 -2.29 22.32
CA ARG A 73 5.47 -2.29 23.67
C ARG A 73 6.59 -2.53 24.68
N TRP A 74 6.91 -1.52 25.47
CA TRP A 74 7.86 -1.60 26.58
C TRP A 74 7.18 -2.16 27.82
N ARG A 75 7.75 -3.23 28.38
CA ARG A 75 7.30 -3.84 29.64
C ARG A 75 8.44 -3.87 30.65
N PRO A 76 8.16 -3.76 31.95
CA PRO A 76 9.17 -3.99 32.99
C PRO A 76 9.63 -5.45 32.94
N ALA A 77 10.91 -5.71 33.23
CA ALA A 77 11.47 -7.07 33.20
C ALA A 77 10.81 -8.02 34.22
N ASP A 78 10.37 -7.49 35.35
CA ASP A 78 9.82 -8.26 36.48
C ASP A 78 8.27 -8.28 36.50
N ASP A 79 7.62 -7.93 35.40
CA ASP A 79 6.18 -7.71 35.36
C ASP A 79 5.38 -8.99 35.09
N THR A 80 4.87 -9.60 36.17
CA THR A 80 3.89 -10.70 36.13
C THR A 80 2.45 -10.21 35.87
N ALA A 81 2.19 -8.90 35.94
CA ALA A 81 0.84 -8.31 35.88
C ALA A 81 0.48 -7.72 34.50
N GLY A 82 1.41 -7.66 33.55
CA GLY A 82 1.16 -7.19 32.18
C GLY A 82 1.03 -5.67 32.04
N LYS A 83 1.57 -4.91 32.99
CA LYS A 83 1.63 -3.45 32.98
C LYS A 83 2.51 -2.92 31.82
N LEU A 84 1.85 -2.31 30.84
CA LEU A 84 2.49 -1.61 29.74
C LEU A 84 3.07 -0.27 30.21
N LEU A 85 4.39 -0.08 30.11
CA LEU A 85 5.04 1.18 30.49
C LEU A 85 4.93 2.23 29.39
N LYS A 86 5.12 1.80 28.15
CA LYS A 86 5.08 2.67 26.98
C LYS A 86 4.73 1.86 25.74
N GLN A 87 3.87 2.42 24.91
CA GLN A 87 3.63 1.92 23.56
C GLN A 87 4.02 3.00 22.57
N THR A 88 4.78 2.62 21.54
CA THR A 88 5.08 3.47 20.40
C THR A 88 4.58 2.79 19.14
N ASN A 89 3.77 3.50 18.37
CA ASN A 89 3.31 3.08 17.07
C ASN A 89 4.01 3.96 16.02
N ALA A 90 4.56 3.34 14.99
CA ALA A 90 5.15 4.02 13.84
C ALA A 90 4.59 3.42 12.56
N ALA A 91 4.45 4.23 11.53
CA ALA A 91 4.13 3.77 10.19
C ALA A 91 5.24 4.23 9.24
N LEU A 92 5.76 3.29 8.45
CA LEU A 92 6.66 3.58 7.34
C LEU A 92 5.91 3.36 6.03
N HIS A 93 5.83 4.40 5.20
CA HIS A 93 5.20 4.34 3.89
C HIS A 93 6.29 4.30 2.82
N LEU A 94 6.33 3.21 2.05
CA LEU A 94 7.18 3.06 0.88
C LEU A 94 6.31 3.26 -0.35
N VAL A 95 6.51 4.37 -1.03
CA VAL A 95 5.70 4.80 -2.17
C VAL A 95 6.52 4.64 -3.45
N ASP A 96 6.01 3.85 -4.39
CA ASP A 96 6.55 3.72 -5.73
C ASP A 96 5.57 4.37 -6.72
N LEU A 97 6.00 5.50 -7.28
CA LEU A 97 5.17 6.33 -8.14
C LEU A 97 5.28 5.89 -9.60
N ALA A 98 4.14 5.87 -10.29
CA ALA A 98 4.03 5.66 -11.72
C ALA A 98 4.78 6.73 -12.53
N GLY A 99 5.08 6.42 -13.79
CA GLY A 99 5.77 7.33 -14.69
C GLY A 99 4.95 8.60 -14.98
N SER A 100 5.62 9.76 -14.97
CA SER A 100 5.01 11.09 -15.20
C SER A 100 4.95 11.49 -16.67
N GLU A 101 4.67 10.54 -17.57
CA GLU A 101 4.71 10.80 -19.01
C GLU A 101 3.56 11.71 -19.48
N TYR A 102 3.94 12.73 -20.27
CA TYR A 102 3.04 13.76 -20.74
C TYR A 102 2.05 13.16 -21.77
N ALA A 103 0.76 13.17 -21.46
CA ALA A 103 -0.28 12.55 -22.30
C ALA A 103 -0.31 13.03 -23.77
N LYS A 104 0.16 14.26 -24.04
CA LYS A 104 0.29 14.78 -25.43
C LYS A 104 1.39 14.08 -26.25
N ARG A 105 2.38 13.44 -25.60
CA ARG A 105 3.48 12.72 -26.27
C ARG A 105 3.16 11.24 -26.52
N THR A 106 2.18 10.67 -25.82
CA THR A 106 1.85 9.24 -25.91
C THR A 106 0.80 8.92 -26.97
N GLY A 107 0.03 9.92 -27.43
CA GLY A 107 -1.04 9.71 -28.42
C GLY A 107 -2.22 8.90 -27.87
N ASN A 108 -2.34 8.77 -26.54
CA ASN A 108 -3.41 8.02 -25.89
C ASN A 108 -4.77 8.66 -26.18
N THR A 109 -5.77 7.84 -26.52
CA THR A 109 -7.16 8.27 -26.78
C THR A 109 -8.14 7.41 -25.98
N GLY A 110 -9.38 7.90 -25.82
CA GLY A 110 -10.44 7.18 -25.12
C GLY A 110 -10.07 6.85 -23.66
N ASP A 111 -10.22 5.60 -23.26
CA ASP A 111 -10.01 5.17 -21.88
C ASP A 111 -8.53 5.20 -21.45
N GLN A 112 -7.60 5.05 -22.40
CA GLN A 112 -6.16 5.19 -22.11
C GLN A 112 -5.80 6.63 -21.72
N LEU A 113 -6.49 7.63 -22.28
CA LEU A 113 -6.29 9.03 -21.89
C LEU A 113 -6.84 9.30 -20.49
N LYS A 114 -8.04 8.77 -20.16
CA LYS A 114 -8.63 8.90 -18.81
C LYS A 114 -7.71 8.29 -17.76
N GLU A 115 -7.15 7.12 -18.04
CA GLU A 115 -6.19 6.45 -17.17
C GLU A 115 -4.91 7.28 -16.97
N SER A 116 -4.30 7.77 -18.07
CA SER A 116 -3.11 8.64 -17.99
C SER A 116 -3.36 9.93 -17.21
N VAL A 117 -4.55 10.53 -17.34
CA VAL A 117 -4.93 11.70 -16.55
C VAL A 117 -5.02 11.34 -15.07
N ALA A 118 -5.71 10.24 -14.72
CA ALA A 118 -5.85 9.82 -13.32
C ALA A 118 -4.49 9.54 -12.65
N ILE A 119 -3.56 8.87 -13.35
CA ILE A 119 -2.20 8.61 -12.87
C ILE A 119 -1.46 9.93 -12.59
N ASN A 120 -1.53 10.87 -13.53
CA ASN A 120 -0.87 12.17 -13.43
C ASN A 120 -1.50 13.09 -12.38
N THR A 121 -2.81 13.03 -12.18
CA THR A 121 -3.47 13.74 -11.08
C THR A 121 -2.96 13.25 -9.72
N GLY A 122 -2.80 11.93 -9.55
CA GLY A 122 -2.21 11.37 -8.34
C GLY A 122 -0.78 11.84 -8.07
N LEU A 123 0.02 12.06 -9.12
CA LEU A 123 1.38 12.61 -9.00
C LEU A 123 1.40 14.10 -8.61
N PHE A 124 0.47 14.89 -9.13
CA PHE A 124 0.42 16.34 -8.89
C PHE A 124 -0.16 16.70 -7.52
N ALA A 125 -0.93 15.81 -6.91
CA ALA A 125 -1.54 16.01 -5.60
C ALA A 125 -0.59 15.70 -4.41
N LEU A 126 0.60 15.17 -4.68
CA LEU A 126 1.68 14.89 -3.72
C LEU A 126 2.61 16.10 -3.58
#